data_AF-A0A5C7GEE3-F1
#
_entry.id   AF-A0A5C7GEE3-F1
#
_cell.length_a   1.000
_cell.length_b   1.000
_cell.length_c   1.000
_cell.angle_alpha   90.00
_cell.angle_beta   90.00
_cell.angle_gamma   90.00
#
_symmetry.space_group_name_H-M   'P 1'
#
loop_
_entity.id
_entity.type
_entity.pdbx_description
1 polymer ?
#
loop_
_entity_poly.entity_id
_entity_poly.type
_entity_poly.pdbx_seq_one_letter_code
_entity_poly.pdbx_strand_id
1 'polypeptide(L)'
;MKTNKISYSLGITPKFMVVFLLFNGILFSCNNSEKKQDAVNIDHPIVGKWIKVGHAGNTSFNFKKNGLVEGDFGNDKSIDVVAEYEIKNDTIKFVDKKGQACEGYGLYKIDQTDNYVSFDLIEDNCAGRIKTTLGFWVRPNFEDTLSKLNTQIENSSQLELLLNRGRVFLAIGKSVQAKQDFDSFISQDSTNARVYINRAGTRFPHDMKGAVLDCNKSIELNPKNKNAYFLRGLAKYELGEKEQACEDFEKAIELGFSILRIAEQKRCENFWVKTE
;
A
#
# COMPACT_ATOMS: atom_id res chain seq x y z
N MET A 1 -35.78 -34.19 45.68
CA MET A 1 -37.26 -34.22 45.70
C MET A 1 -37.75 -33.94 44.28
N LYS A 2 -38.48 -34.92 43.73
CA LYS A 2 -39.42 -34.95 42.59
C LYS A 2 -39.33 -33.93 41.43
N THR A 3 -39.24 -34.55 40.26
CA THR A 3 -39.65 -34.17 38.89
C THR A 3 -41.07 -33.58 38.77
N ASN A 4 -41.34 -32.81 37.71
CA ASN A 4 -42.29 -33.24 36.67
C ASN A 4 -42.31 -32.36 35.40
N LYS A 5 -42.16 -33.05 34.27
CA LYS A 5 -42.63 -32.68 32.92
C LYS A 5 -44.16 -32.71 32.91
N ILE A 6 -44.81 -31.92 32.05
CA ILE A 6 -46.00 -32.37 31.32
C ILE A 6 -45.94 -31.85 29.87
N SER A 7 -45.94 -32.81 28.96
CA SER A 7 -46.24 -32.76 27.53
C SER A 7 -47.74 -32.90 27.29
N TYR A 8 -48.26 -32.36 26.18
CA TYR A 8 -49.39 -32.98 25.49
C TYR A 8 -49.11 -33.10 23.99
N SER A 9 -49.35 -34.33 23.51
CA SER A 9 -49.24 -34.83 22.14
C SER A 9 -50.64 -34.97 21.53
N LEU A 10 -50.66 -35.52 20.30
CA LEU A 10 -51.76 -36.00 19.45
C LEU A 10 -51.99 -35.04 18.26
N GLY A 11 -51.72 -35.37 17.00
CA GLY A 11 -51.61 -36.68 16.35
C GLY A 11 -52.79 -36.86 15.38
N ILE A 12 -52.52 -37.56 14.26
CA ILE A 12 -53.45 -38.17 13.29
C ILE A 12 -53.44 -37.53 11.88
N THR A 13 -52.75 -38.24 10.96
CA THR A 13 -52.88 -38.30 9.49
C THR A 13 -54.06 -39.25 9.11
N PRO A 14 -54.27 -39.76 7.87
CA PRO A 14 -54.05 -39.31 6.48
C PRO A 14 -55.32 -39.48 5.57
N LYS A 15 -55.32 -39.02 4.30
CA LYS A 15 -55.75 -39.81 3.11
C LYS A 15 -55.79 -39.00 1.78
N PHE A 16 -55.05 -39.51 0.81
CA PHE A 16 -55.33 -39.66 -0.63
C PHE A 16 -56.26 -38.67 -1.36
N MET A 17 -55.72 -37.98 -2.36
CA MET A 17 -56.34 -37.94 -3.69
C MET A 17 -55.27 -37.83 -4.79
N VAL A 18 -55.28 -38.81 -5.68
CA VAL A 18 -54.49 -38.91 -6.90
C VAL A 18 -55.16 -38.05 -7.97
N VAL A 19 -54.38 -37.19 -8.66
CA VAL A 19 -54.71 -36.76 -10.03
C VAL A 19 -53.44 -36.84 -10.87
N PHE A 20 -53.46 -37.81 -11.78
CA PHE A 20 -52.57 -37.96 -12.92
C PHE A 20 -52.94 -36.90 -13.97
N LEU A 21 -51.97 -36.12 -14.44
CA LEU A 21 -51.97 -35.60 -15.80
C LEU A 21 -50.56 -35.75 -16.39
N LEU A 22 -50.47 -36.68 -17.33
CA LEU A 22 -49.35 -36.89 -18.25
C LEU A 22 -49.40 -35.79 -19.31
N PHE A 23 -48.29 -35.11 -19.58
CA PHE A 23 -47.98 -34.62 -20.93
C PHE A 23 -46.46 -34.54 -21.16
N ASN A 24 -45.97 -35.54 -21.88
CA ASN A 24 -44.86 -35.57 -22.84
C ASN A 24 -43.73 -34.52 -22.73
N GLY A 25 -42.58 -34.99 -22.24
CA GLY A 25 -41.41 -35.28 -23.06
C GLY A 25 -40.71 -34.11 -23.77
N ILE A 26 -39.60 -33.65 -23.18
CA ILE A 26 -38.35 -33.36 -23.91
C ILE A 26 -37.18 -33.85 -23.03
N LEU A 27 -36.47 -34.85 -23.54
CA LEU A 27 -35.16 -35.27 -23.06
C LEU A 27 -34.13 -34.18 -23.41
N PHE A 28 -33.45 -33.60 -22.41
CA PHE A 28 -32.12 -33.05 -22.64
C PHE A 28 -31.16 -33.52 -21.55
N SER A 29 -30.17 -34.25 -22.04
CA SER A 29 -28.95 -34.77 -21.44
C SER A 29 -28.37 -33.92 -20.30
N CYS A 30 -28.18 -34.51 -19.11
CA CYS A 30 -27.19 -34.05 -18.15
C CYS A 30 -25.80 -34.36 -18.71
N ASN A 31 -25.19 -33.38 -19.38
CA ASN A 31 -23.80 -33.44 -19.76
C ASN A 31 -22.96 -32.74 -18.68
N ASN A 32 -22.01 -33.46 -18.12
CA ASN A 32 -20.95 -32.92 -17.28
C ASN A 32 -20.23 -31.79 -18.04
N SER A 33 -20.20 -30.60 -17.45
CA SER A 33 -19.08 -29.69 -17.66
C SER A 33 -18.64 -29.18 -16.30
N GLU A 34 -17.52 -29.72 -15.84
CA GLU A 34 -16.62 -29.06 -14.93
C GLU A 34 -16.51 -27.60 -15.38
N LYS A 35 -17.05 -26.67 -14.59
CA LYS A 35 -16.72 -25.26 -14.75
C LYS A 35 -15.25 -25.14 -14.42
N LYS A 36 -14.41 -25.23 -15.45
CA LYS A 36 -13.10 -24.58 -15.46
C LYS A 36 -13.35 -23.18 -14.95
N GLN A 37 -12.80 -22.93 -13.77
CA GLN A 37 -12.71 -21.61 -13.21
C GLN A 37 -11.81 -20.85 -14.18
N ASP A 38 -12.44 -20.13 -15.11
CA ASP A 38 -11.76 -19.26 -16.05
C ASP A 38 -10.90 -18.34 -15.20
N ALA A 39 -9.59 -18.55 -15.28
CA ALA A 39 -8.60 -17.72 -14.63
C ALA A 39 -8.88 -16.30 -15.09
N VAL A 40 -9.41 -15.49 -14.17
CA VAL A 40 -9.48 -14.04 -14.36
C VAL A 40 -8.05 -13.63 -14.65
N ASN A 41 -7.80 -13.25 -15.90
CA ASN A 41 -6.53 -12.71 -16.33
C ASN A 41 -6.43 -11.32 -15.71
N ILE A 42 -6.08 -11.28 -14.43
CA ILE A 42 -5.68 -10.06 -13.75
C ILE A 42 -4.34 -9.75 -14.37
N ASP A 43 -4.32 -8.85 -15.35
CA ASP A 43 -3.10 -8.20 -15.76
C ASP A 43 -2.48 -7.66 -14.47
N HIS A 44 -1.36 -8.24 -14.04
CA HIS A 44 -0.73 -7.90 -12.78
C HIS A 44 0.31 -6.82 -13.09
N PRO A 45 -0.02 -5.52 -13.04
CA PRO A 45 0.91 -4.45 -13.41
C PRO A 45 2.19 -4.44 -12.55
N ILE A 46 2.14 -5.05 -11.36
CA ILE A 46 3.31 -5.22 -10.49
C ILE A 46 4.36 -6.20 -11.04
N VAL A 47 4.02 -7.10 -11.96
CA VAL A 47 4.96 -8.13 -12.42
C VAL A 47 6.18 -7.48 -13.08
N GLY A 48 7.35 -8.07 -12.82
CA GLY A 48 8.64 -7.63 -13.33
C GLY A 48 9.49 -6.92 -12.29
N LYS A 49 10.58 -6.32 -12.78
CA LYS A 49 11.59 -5.68 -11.95
C LYS A 49 11.19 -4.26 -11.58
N TRP A 50 11.46 -3.89 -10.34
CA TRP A 50 11.33 -2.57 -9.75
C TRP A 50 12.59 -2.24 -8.99
N ILE A 51 12.99 -0.97 -9.00
CA ILE A 51 14.20 -0.51 -8.32
C ILE A 51 13.88 0.67 -7.43
N LYS A 52 14.67 0.80 -6.37
CA LYS A 52 14.75 1.98 -5.52
C LYS A 52 16.22 2.34 -5.37
N VAL A 53 16.56 3.54 -5.82
CA VAL A 53 17.93 4.06 -5.79
C VAL A 53 18.18 4.61 -4.39
N GLY A 54 19.21 4.09 -3.72
CA GLY A 54 19.63 4.56 -2.40
C GLY A 54 21.10 4.93 -2.39
N HIS A 55 21.53 5.66 -1.35
CA HIS A 55 22.94 6.03 -1.17
C HIS A 55 23.87 4.81 -1.00
N ALA A 56 23.35 3.70 -0.47
CA ALA A 56 24.09 2.47 -0.27
C ALA A 56 24.10 1.53 -1.50
N GLY A 57 23.47 1.92 -2.60
CA GLY A 57 23.27 1.08 -3.78
C GLY A 57 21.80 0.95 -4.17
N ASN A 58 21.56 0.30 -5.31
CA ASN A 58 20.22 0.06 -5.80
C ASN A 58 19.63 -1.16 -5.09
N THR A 59 18.45 -1.00 -4.54
CA THR A 59 17.61 -2.13 -4.10
C THR A 59 16.63 -2.48 -5.21
N SER A 60 16.23 -3.74 -5.33
CA SER A 60 15.29 -4.17 -6.34
C SER A 60 14.34 -5.27 -5.87
N PHE A 61 13.12 -5.24 -6.42
CA PHE A 61 12.18 -6.34 -6.37
C PHE A 61 11.92 -6.88 -7.75
N ASN A 62 11.78 -8.20 -7.86
CA ASN A 62 11.38 -8.87 -9.08
C ASN A 62 10.15 -9.74 -8.80
N PHE A 63 8.97 -9.21 -9.11
CA PHE A 63 7.70 -9.92 -8.92
C PHE A 63 7.46 -10.87 -10.08
N LYS A 64 7.26 -12.15 -9.77
CA LYS A 64 7.06 -13.22 -10.73
C LYS A 64 5.57 -13.57 -10.82
N LYS A 65 5.13 -13.99 -12.02
CA LYS A 65 3.75 -14.42 -12.26
C LYS A 65 3.28 -15.59 -11.39
N ASN A 66 4.21 -16.37 -10.82
CA ASN A 66 3.90 -17.50 -9.94
C ASN A 66 3.72 -17.12 -8.46
N GLY A 67 3.60 -15.81 -8.14
CA GLY A 67 3.38 -15.35 -6.76
C GLY A 67 4.66 -15.28 -5.93
N LEU A 68 5.84 -15.38 -6.54
CA LEU A 68 7.12 -15.18 -5.86
C LEU A 68 7.66 -13.78 -6.11
N VAL A 69 8.29 -13.19 -5.11
CA VAL A 69 9.07 -11.96 -5.22
C VAL A 69 10.50 -12.23 -4.78
N GLU A 70 11.45 -11.84 -5.63
CA GLU A 70 12.88 -11.85 -5.32
C GLU A 70 13.30 -10.44 -4.92
N GLY A 71 13.89 -10.27 -3.74
CA GLY A 71 14.44 -9.01 -3.24
C GLY A 71 15.97 -9.00 -3.27
N ASP A 72 16.54 -7.90 -3.74
CA ASP A 72 17.96 -7.56 -3.68
C ASP A 72 18.07 -6.21 -2.95
N PHE A 73 18.72 -6.19 -1.80
CA PHE A 73 18.85 -5.03 -0.92
C PHE A 73 20.22 -4.36 -1.01
N GLY A 74 20.95 -4.61 -2.10
CA GLY A 74 22.02 -3.72 -2.56
C GLY A 74 23.41 -3.97 -1.98
N ASN A 75 23.61 -5.06 -1.23
CA ASN A 75 24.92 -5.37 -0.63
C ASN A 75 25.89 -6.05 -1.61
N ASP A 76 25.38 -6.89 -2.51
CA ASP A 76 26.22 -7.69 -3.42
C ASP A 76 25.54 -8.03 -4.77
N LYS A 77 24.36 -7.47 -5.05
CA LYS A 77 23.50 -7.79 -6.21
C LYS A 77 23.07 -9.26 -6.28
N SER A 78 23.16 -10.00 -5.17
CA SER A 78 22.61 -11.33 -5.04
C SER A 78 21.14 -11.27 -4.59
N ILE A 79 20.40 -12.37 -4.76
CA ILE A 79 19.03 -12.46 -4.25
C ILE A 79 19.12 -12.67 -2.73
N ASP A 80 18.78 -11.63 -1.99
CA ASP A 80 18.78 -11.66 -0.52
C ASP A 80 17.56 -12.41 0.04
N VAL A 81 16.41 -12.29 -0.63
CA VAL A 81 15.13 -12.82 -0.13
C VAL A 81 14.27 -13.35 -1.28
N VAL A 82 13.60 -14.48 -1.01
CA VAL A 82 12.48 -14.97 -1.83
C VAL A 82 11.24 -15.11 -0.94
N ALA A 83 10.22 -14.30 -1.17
CA ALA A 83 8.96 -14.35 -0.46
C ALA A 83 7.81 -14.71 -1.41
N GLU A 84 6.73 -15.26 -0.84
CA GLU A 84 5.45 -15.36 -1.53
C GLU A 84 4.71 -14.04 -1.40
N TYR A 85 3.98 -13.63 -2.43
CA TYR A 85 3.12 -12.46 -2.39
C TYR A 85 1.72 -12.77 -2.92
N GLU A 86 0.73 -12.14 -2.29
CA GLU A 86 -0.67 -12.22 -2.70
C GLU A 86 -1.26 -10.81 -2.76
N ILE A 87 -1.87 -10.46 -3.88
CA ILE A 87 -2.57 -9.17 -4.04
C ILE A 87 -4.07 -9.40 -3.87
N LYS A 88 -4.69 -8.60 -3.01
CA LYS A 88 -6.15 -8.53 -2.81
C LYS A 88 -6.58 -7.07 -2.78
N ASN A 89 -7.39 -6.66 -3.74
CA ASN A 89 -7.83 -5.27 -3.91
C ASN A 89 -6.64 -4.29 -3.94
N ASP A 90 -6.61 -3.32 -3.03
CA ASP A 90 -5.55 -2.33 -2.84
C ASP A 90 -4.52 -2.76 -1.80
N THR A 91 -4.41 -4.07 -1.52
CA THR A 91 -3.44 -4.62 -0.57
C THR A 91 -2.56 -5.70 -1.18
N ILE A 92 -1.33 -5.78 -0.69
CA ILE A 92 -0.38 -6.84 -0.99
C ILE A 92 0.12 -7.45 0.32
N LYS A 93 0.06 -8.77 0.40
CA LYS A 93 0.55 -9.56 1.51
C LYS A 93 1.83 -10.25 1.08
N PHE A 94 2.90 -10.10 1.85
CA PHE A 94 4.14 -10.84 1.71
C PHE A 94 4.22 -11.89 2.81
N VAL A 95 4.58 -13.12 2.43
CA VAL A 95 4.80 -14.23 3.35
C VAL A 95 6.21 -14.73 3.11
N ASP A 96 7.08 -14.55 4.10
CA ASP A 96 8.42 -15.11 4.05
C ASP A 96 8.32 -16.64 4.09
N LYS A 97 9.18 -17.33 3.32
CA LYS A 97 9.25 -18.79 3.41
C LYS A 97 9.72 -19.18 4.81
N LYS A 98 8.97 -20.09 5.43
CA LYS A 98 9.20 -20.60 6.79
C LYS A 98 10.67 -21.00 6.98
N GLY A 99 11.36 -20.38 7.94
CA GLY A 99 12.70 -20.81 8.39
C GLY A 99 13.90 -19.91 8.10
N GLN A 100 13.75 -18.69 7.57
CA GLN A 100 14.91 -17.78 7.36
C GLN A 100 14.89 -16.47 8.16
N ALA A 101 13.83 -16.19 8.92
CA ALA A 101 13.68 -14.87 9.53
C ALA A 101 12.61 -14.70 10.61
N CYS A 102 11.44 -15.24 10.32
CA CYS A 102 10.18 -14.79 10.90
C CYS A 102 9.07 -15.78 10.45
N GLU A 103 8.08 -15.99 11.30
CA GLU A 103 6.94 -16.89 11.02
C GLU A 103 5.67 -16.15 10.54
N GLY A 104 5.68 -14.82 10.53
CA GLY A 104 4.53 -13.97 10.20
C GLY A 104 4.54 -13.38 8.79
N TYR A 105 3.48 -12.65 8.46
CA TYR A 105 3.30 -11.96 7.17
C TYR A 105 3.44 -10.44 7.31
N GLY A 106 3.80 -9.77 6.23
CA GLY A 106 3.67 -8.32 6.11
C GLY A 106 2.50 -7.97 5.19
N LEU A 107 1.61 -7.08 5.62
CA LEU A 107 0.47 -6.59 4.82
C LEU A 107 0.65 -5.10 4.54
N TYR A 108 0.49 -4.71 3.28
CA TYR A 108 0.72 -3.35 2.80
C TYR A 108 -0.46 -2.91 1.95
N LYS A 109 -0.81 -1.63 2.03
CA LYS A 109 -1.59 -0.98 0.99
C LYS A 109 -0.66 -0.73 -0.19
N ILE A 110 -1.11 -1.07 -1.38
CA ILE A 110 -0.37 -0.88 -2.63
C ILE A 110 -1.03 0.23 -3.43
N ASP A 111 -0.21 1.17 -3.89
CA ASP A 111 -0.57 2.16 -4.90
C ASP A 111 0.36 1.97 -6.09
N GLN A 112 -0.18 1.68 -7.26
CA GLN A 112 0.61 1.28 -8.42
C GLN A 112 0.09 1.92 -9.71
N THR A 113 1.05 2.22 -10.59
CA THR A 113 0.85 2.61 -11.97
C THR A 113 1.81 1.79 -12.84
N ASP A 114 1.80 2.02 -14.15
CA ASP A 114 2.78 1.39 -15.04
C ASP A 114 4.24 1.76 -14.70
N ASN A 115 4.42 2.90 -14.03
CA ASN A 115 5.71 3.58 -13.88
C ASN A 115 6.26 3.54 -12.45
N TYR A 116 5.38 3.47 -11.46
CA TYR A 116 5.78 3.34 -10.05
C TYR A 116 4.89 2.35 -9.30
N VAL A 117 5.44 1.78 -8.23
CA VAL A 117 4.68 1.11 -7.18
C VAL A 117 5.14 1.65 -5.82
N SER A 118 4.20 1.84 -4.91
CA SER A 118 4.50 2.17 -3.51
C SER A 118 3.76 1.26 -2.57
N PHE A 119 4.40 1.00 -1.43
CA PHE A 119 3.87 0.17 -0.37
C PHE A 119 3.76 1.00 0.91
N ASP A 120 2.54 1.11 1.43
CA ASP A 120 2.27 1.70 2.74
C ASP A 120 1.96 0.57 3.72
N LEU A 121 2.74 0.45 4.80
CA LEU A 121 2.55 -0.62 5.78
C LEU A 121 1.15 -0.55 6.42
N ILE A 122 0.49 -1.70 6.51
CA ILE A 122 -0.74 -1.93 7.29
C ILE A 122 -0.38 -2.74 8.54
N GLU A 123 0.21 -3.91 8.36
CA GLU A 123 0.52 -4.85 9.44
C GLU A 123 1.91 -5.47 9.19
N ASP A 124 2.82 -5.35 10.17
CA ASP A 124 4.15 -5.96 10.12
C ASP A 124 4.25 -7.01 11.22
N ASN A 125 3.77 -8.22 10.93
CA ASN A 125 3.96 -9.36 11.81
C ASN A 125 5.33 -10.01 11.60
N CYS A 126 6.29 -9.29 10.99
CA CYS A 126 7.53 -9.85 10.50
C CYS A 126 8.79 -8.98 10.67
N ALA A 127 8.89 -8.33 11.85
CA ALA A 127 10.10 -7.69 12.37
C ALA A 127 10.90 -6.85 11.35
N GLY A 128 10.23 -6.21 10.41
CA GLY A 128 10.81 -5.17 9.57
C GLY A 128 11.78 -5.60 8.49
N ARG A 129 11.85 -6.87 8.09
CA ARG A 129 12.63 -7.24 6.89
C ARG A 129 11.99 -6.67 5.62
N ILE A 130 10.66 -6.51 5.63
CA ILE A 130 9.88 -5.85 4.58
C ILE A 130 9.78 -4.32 4.85
N LYS A 131 10.42 -3.73 5.88
CA LYS A 131 10.50 -2.25 6.00
C LYS A 131 11.32 -1.63 4.87
N THR A 132 12.29 -2.38 4.34
CA THR A 132 13.06 -1.96 3.16
C THR A 132 12.19 -1.80 1.94
N THR A 133 10.99 -2.42 1.88
CA THR A 133 10.04 -2.31 0.78
C THR A 133 9.24 -1.03 0.78
N LEU A 134 9.30 -0.25 1.86
CA LEU A 134 8.51 0.96 1.97
C LEU A 134 9.02 2.06 1.04
N GLY A 135 8.08 2.90 0.62
CA GLY A 135 8.34 4.02 -0.29
C GLY A 135 8.11 3.65 -1.75
N PHE A 136 8.56 4.54 -2.64
CA PHE A 136 8.33 4.45 -4.07
C PHE A 136 9.41 3.63 -4.75
N TRP A 137 8.97 2.78 -5.68
CA TRP A 137 9.79 1.98 -6.56
C TRP A 137 9.44 2.32 -7.99
N VAL A 138 10.43 2.32 -8.86
CA VAL A 138 10.25 2.63 -10.29
C VAL A 138 10.75 1.51 -11.17
N ARG A 139 10.25 1.46 -12.41
CA ARG A 139 10.81 0.55 -13.42
C ARG A 139 12.30 0.88 -13.64
N PRO A 140 13.16 -0.14 -13.88
CA PRO A 140 14.59 0.08 -14.10
C PRO A 140 14.91 1.04 -15.25
N ASN A 141 14.08 1.06 -16.29
CA ASN A 141 14.22 1.95 -17.42
C ASN A 141 13.45 3.26 -17.19
N PHE A 142 13.92 4.05 -16.22
CA PHE A 142 13.32 5.33 -15.89
C PHE A 142 13.44 6.34 -17.05
N GLU A 143 14.42 6.20 -17.95
CA GLU A 143 14.58 7.08 -19.11
C GLU A 143 13.44 6.90 -20.12
N ASP A 144 13.12 5.64 -20.48
CA ASP A 144 11.96 5.32 -21.32
C ASP A 144 10.65 5.75 -20.64
N THR A 145 10.55 5.51 -19.33
CA THR A 145 9.40 5.95 -18.51
C THR A 145 9.19 7.46 -18.59
N LEU A 146 10.26 8.23 -18.37
CA LEU A 146 10.22 9.69 -18.45
C LEU A 146 9.95 10.18 -19.87
N SER A 147 10.52 9.53 -20.89
CA SER A 147 10.26 9.85 -22.29
C SER A 147 8.78 9.69 -22.64
N LYS A 148 8.17 8.57 -22.26
CA LYS A 148 6.72 8.32 -22.44
C LYS A 148 5.87 9.37 -21.73
N LEU A 149 6.18 9.65 -20.46
CA LEU A 149 5.45 10.66 -19.68
C LEU A 149 5.57 12.05 -20.31
N ASN A 150 6.75 12.44 -20.80
CA ASN A 150 6.93 13.72 -21.49
C ASN A 150 6.04 13.83 -22.72
N THR A 151 6.05 12.81 -23.60
CA THR A 151 5.19 12.79 -24.79
C THR A 151 3.71 12.83 -24.42
N GLN A 152 3.28 12.13 -23.37
CA GLN A 152 1.88 12.13 -22.94
C GLN A 152 1.45 13.50 -22.37
N ILE A 153 2.33 14.18 -21.63
CA ILE A 153 2.08 15.51 -21.07
C ILE A 153 1.99 16.57 -22.17
N GLU A 154 2.80 16.47 -23.22
CA GLU A 154 2.71 17.39 -24.38
C GLU A 154 1.37 17.27 -25.12
N ASN A 155 0.80 16.07 -25.15
CA ASN A 155 -0.41 15.77 -25.92
C ASN A 155 -1.70 15.77 -25.08
N SER A 156 -1.61 15.96 -23.76
CA SER A 156 -2.80 15.91 -22.88
C SER A 156 -2.66 16.79 -21.65
N SER A 157 -3.78 17.31 -21.16
CA SER A 157 -3.87 18.13 -19.95
C SER A 157 -4.17 17.31 -18.68
N GLN A 158 -3.80 16.02 -18.66
CA GLN A 158 -4.10 15.14 -17.52
C GLN A 158 -3.13 15.41 -16.35
N LEU A 159 -3.64 15.97 -15.26
CA LEU A 159 -2.84 16.30 -14.07
C LEU A 159 -2.14 15.08 -13.47
N GLU A 160 -2.75 13.89 -13.56
CA GLU A 160 -2.18 12.65 -13.04
C GLU A 160 -0.82 12.32 -13.69
N LEU A 161 -0.58 12.75 -14.93
CA LEU A 161 0.71 12.56 -15.59
C LEU A 161 1.82 13.38 -14.93
N LEU A 162 1.52 14.61 -14.51
CA LEU A 162 2.46 15.45 -13.73
C LEU A 162 2.75 14.79 -12.38
N LEU A 163 1.71 14.29 -11.69
CA LEU A 163 1.87 13.60 -10.42
C LEU A 163 2.78 12.36 -10.58
N ASN A 164 2.57 11.57 -11.63
CA ASN A 164 3.35 10.38 -11.92
C ASN A 164 4.80 10.72 -12.29
N ARG A 165 5.02 11.70 -13.16
CA ARG A 165 6.37 12.14 -13.53
C ARG A 165 7.13 12.71 -12.34
N GLY A 166 6.48 13.51 -11.50
CA GLY A 166 7.06 14.03 -10.27
C GLY A 166 7.46 12.93 -9.29
N ARG A 167 6.65 11.87 -9.14
CA ARG A 167 6.98 10.69 -8.33
C ARG A 167 8.17 9.90 -8.88
N VAL A 168 8.25 9.74 -10.21
CA VAL A 168 9.42 9.10 -10.86
C VAL A 168 10.67 9.93 -10.60
N PHE A 169 10.61 11.26 -10.77
CA PHE A 169 11.71 12.14 -10.45
C PHE A 169 12.15 12.05 -8.99
N LEU A 170 11.21 11.99 -8.05
CA LEU A 170 11.50 11.83 -6.63
C LEU A 170 12.21 10.49 -6.35
N ALA A 171 11.75 9.40 -6.95
CA ALA A 171 12.33 8.07 -6.77
C ALA A 171 13.77 7.94 -7.32
N ILE A 172 14.16 8.76 -8.29
CA ILE A 172 15.53 8.83 -8.84
C ILE A 172 16.36 9.99 -8.28
N GLY A 173 15.89 10.65 -7.21
CA GLY A 173 16.62 11.73 -6.53
C GLY A 173 16.62 13.09 -7.24
N LYS A 174 15.80 13.26 -8.28
CA LYS A 174 15.65 14.51 -9.04
C LYS A 174 14.60 15.43 -8.37
N SER A 175 14.85 15.84 -7.12
CA SER A 175 13.90 16.59 -6.31
C SER A 175 13.48 17.94 -6.90
N VAL A 176 14.37 18.61 -7.66
CA VAL A 176 14.05 19.89 -8.32
C VAL A 176 12.98 19.70 -9.39
N GLN A 177 13.16 18.73 -10.28
CA GLN A 177 12.18 18.41 -11.33
C GLN A 177 10.87 17.89 -10.72
N ALA A 178 10.96 17.03 -9.69
CA ALA A 178 9.78 16.54 -8.97
C ALA A 178 8.94 17.69 -8.40
N LYS A 179 9.60 18.65 -7.74
CA LYS A 179 8.93 19.82 -7.18
C LYS A 179 8.23 20.66 -8.25
N GLN A 180 8.85 20.87 -9.40
CA GLN A 180 8.25 21.63 -10.51
C GLN A 180 6.95 20.99 -11.00
N ASP A 181 6.91 19.66 -11.14
CA ASP A 181 5.70 18.94 -11.54
C ASP A 181 4.59 19.06 -10.49
N PHE A 182 4.94 18.95 -9.20
CA PHE A 182 3.97 19.12 -8.11
C PHE A 182 3.46 20.56 -7.99
N ASP A 183 4.31 21.56 -8.22
CA ASP A 183 3.90 22.96 -8.26
C ASP A 183 2.91 23.22 -9.42
N SER A 184 3.19 22.65 -10.60
CA SER A 184 2.30 22.73 -11.77
C SER A 184 0.98 21.97 -11.57
N PHE A 185 0.99 20.85 -10.86
CA PHE A 185 -0.23 20.15 -10.46
C PHE A 185 -1.06 21.03 -9.53
N ILE A 186 -0.45 21.56 -8.46
CA ILE A 186 -1.15 22.32 -7.41
C ILE A 186 -1.77 23.61 -7.93
N SER A 187 -1.16 24.25 -8.94
CA SER A 187 -1.73 25.45 -9.56
C SER A 187 -3.03 25.17 -10.33
N GLN A 188 -3.28 23.91 -10.71
CA GLN A 188 -4.47 23.48 -11.44
C GLN A 188 -5.48 22.77 -10.53
N ASP A 189 -5.02 21.93 -9.60
CA ASP A 189 -5.82 21.29 -8.57
C ASP A 189 -5.12 21.34 -7.20
N SER A 190 -5.67 22.16 -6.31
CA SER A 190 -5.19 22.33 -4.93
C SER A 190 -5.93 21.47 -3.90
N THR A 191 -6.82 20.58 -4.33
CA THR A 191 -7.66 19.77 -3.45
C THR A 191 -7.12 18.35 -3.22
N ASN A 192 -6.10 17.94 -3.98
CA ASN A 192 -5.50 16.63 -3.85
C ASN A 192 -4.50 16.56 -2.68
N ALA A 193 -4.86 15.95 -1.56
CA ALA A 193 -3.97 15.84 -0.40
C ALA A 193 -2.63 15.13 -0.68
N ARG A 194 -2.56 14.23 -1.68
CA ARG A 194 -1.37 13.43 -1.99
C ARG A 194 -0.26 14.27 -2.62
N VAL A 195 -0.59 15.25 -3.47
CA VAL A 195 0.44 16.05 -4.14
C VAL A 195 1.25 16.88 -3.15
N TYR A 196 0.61 17.36 -2.09
CA TYR A 196 1.29 18.09 -1.02
C TYR A 196 2.29 17.21 -0.26
N ILE A 197 1.98 15.95 0.02
CA ILE A 197 2.94 15.03 0.65
C ILE A 197 4.12 14.71 -0.26
N ASN A 198 3.85 14.49 -1.54
CA ASN A 198 4.93 14.26 -2.49
C ASN A 198 5.84 15.49 -2.60
N ARG A 199 5.27 16.71 -2.61
CA ARG A 199 6.05 17.96 -2.61
C ARG A 199 6.81 18.17 -1.31
N ALA A 200 6.23 17.87 -0.14
CA ALA A 200 6.93 17.90 1.14
C ALA A 200 8.19 17.02 1.10
N GLY A 201 8.11 15.84 0.49
CA GLY A 201 9.26 14.94 0.31
C GLY A 201 10.41 15.56 -0.50
N THR A 202 10.13 16.44 -1.46
CA THR A 202 11.18 17.13 -2.26
C THR A 202 11.97 18.17 -1.48
N ARG A 203 11.45 18.62 -0.33
CA ARG A 203 12.03 19.73 0.43
C ARG A 203 13.09 19.31 1.43
N PHE A 204 13.16 18.02 1.78
CA PHE A 204 14.18 17.53 2.71
C PHE A 204 15.56 17.45 2.05
N PRO A 205 16.66 17.67 2.81
CA PRO A 205 16.72 18.27 4.15
C PRO A 205 16.80 19.81 4.14
N HIS A 206 16.54 20.46 3.01
CA HIS A 206 16.93 21.87 2.80
C HIS A 206 15.85 22.89 3.22
N ASP A 207 14.57 22.52 3.20
CA ASP A 207 13.45 23.43 3.46
C ASP A 207 12.38 22.77 4.35
N MET A 208 12.73 22.57 5.62
CA MET A 208 11.82 21.97 6.61
C MET A 208 10.58 22.82 6.86
N LYS A 209 10.69 24.16 6.82
CA LYS A 209 9.54 25.06 6.98
C LYS A 209 8.53 24.85 5.87
N GLY A 210 8.98 24.78 4.63
CA GLY A 210 8.12 24.46 3.50
C GLY A 210 7.52 23.05 3.58
N ALA A 211 8.26 22.06 4.11
CA ALA A 211 7.74 20.71 4.31
C ALA A 211 6.58 20.69 5.32
N VAL A 212 6.71 21.44 6.43
CA VAL A 212 5.63 21.62 7.41
C VAL A 212 4.40 22.26 6.77
N LEU A 213 4.55 23.30 5.95
CA LEU A 213 3.43 23.95 5.26
C LEU A 213 2.69 22.99 4.32
N ASP A 214 3.42 22.20 3.54
CA ASP A 214 2.83 21.20 2.65
C ASP A 214 2.12 20.09 3.44
N CYS A 215 2.72 19.61 4.53
CA CYS A 215 2.08 18.61 5.39
C CYS A 215 0.81 19.16 6.06
N ASN A 216 0.83 20.42 6.52
CA ASN A 216 -0.36 21.09 7.07
C ASN A 216 -1.50 21.10 6.05
N LYS A 217 -1.21 21.47 4.80
CA LYS A 217 -2.25 21.50 3.76
C LYS A 217 -2.77 20.10 3.45
N SER A 218 -1.91 19.08 3.44
CA SER A 218 -2.35 17.69 3.27
C SER A 218 -3.25 17.22 4.41
N ILE A 219 -2.93 17.57 5.66
CA ILE A 219 -3.74 17.23 6.84
C ILE A 219 -5.09 17.94 6.81
N GLU A 220 -5.13 19.21 6.38
CA GLU A 220 -6.38 19.95 6.18
C GLU A 220 -7.31 19.24 5.18
N LEU A 221 -6.76 18.78 4.05
CA LEU A 221 -7.50 18.09 2.99
C LEU A 221 -7.86 16.64 3.37
N ASN A 222 -6.97 15.96 4.11
CA ASN A 222 -7.17 14.60 4.59
C ASN A 222 -6.58 14.42 6.00
N PRO A 223 -7.42 14.59 7.04
CA PRO A 223 -6.98 14.47 8.44
C PRO A 223 -6.48 13.08 8.85
N LYS A 224 -6.71 12.05 8.02
CA LYS A 224 -6.25 10.67 8.25
C LYS A 224 -4.96 10.35 7.49
N ASN A 225 -4.32 11.34 6.87
CA ASN A 225 -3.08 11.13 6.14
C ASN A 225 -1.88 10.94 7.09
N LYS A 226 -1.64 9.69 7.49
CA LYS A 226 -0.56 9.31 8.39
C LYS A 226 0.84 9.71 7.92
N ASN A 227 1.08 9.70 6.60
CA ASN A 227 2.36 10.12 6.00
C ASN A 227 2.59 11.63 6.20
N ALA A 228 1.51 12.42 6.23
CA ALA A 228 1.57 13.86 6.49
C ALA A 228 2.06 14.17 7.91
N TYR A 229 1.50 13.50 8.90
CA TYR A 229 1.92 13.65 10.29
C TYR A 229 3.37 13.19 10.47
N PHE A 230 3.75 12.06 9.89
CA PHE A 230 5.14 11.60 9.96
C PHE A 230 6.13 12.59 9.36
N LEU A 231 5.91 13.06 8.12
CA LEU A 231 6.81 14.02 7.49
C LEU A 231 6.82 15.37 8.22
N ARG A 232 5.68 15.82 8.74
CA ARG A 232 5.62 17.03 9.57
C ARG A 232 6.42 16.88 10.85
N GLY A 233 6.31 15.73 11.53
CA GLY A 233 7.09 15.41 12.71
C GLY A 233 8.58 15.42 12.43
N LEU A 234 9.03 14.79 11.32
CA LEU A 234 10.43 14.84 10.91
C LEU A 234 10.91 16.27 10.68
N ALA A 235 10.15 17.07 9.92
CA ALA A 235 10.51 18.45 9.64
C ALA A 235 10.58 19.32 10.92
N LYS A 236 9.59 19.19 11.81
CA LYS A 236 9.56 19.89 13.10
C LYS A 236 10.71 19.48 14.01
N TYR A 237 11.06 18.20 14.04
CA TYR A 237 12.18 17.70 14.83
C TYR A 237 13.50 18.36 14.38
N GLU A 238 13.73 18.45 13.08
CA GLU A 238 14.90 19.11 12.49
C GLU A 238 14.88 20.63 12.71
N LEU A 239 13.70 21.23 12.88
CA LEU A 239 13.54 22.64 13.27
C LEU A 239 13.72 22.87 14.79
N GLY A 240 13.90 21.81 15.59
CA GLY A 240 14.03 21.89 17.04
C GLY A 240 12.71 21.88 17.81
N GLU A 241 11.57 21.78 17.12
CA GLU A 241 10.22 21.74 17.69
C GLU A 241 9.87 20.31 18.17
N LYS A 242 10.70 19.76 19.06
CA LYS A 242 10.69 18.33 19.41
C LYS A 242 9.39 17.84 20.03
N GLU A 243 8.76 18.63 20.88
CA GLU A 243 7.49 18.27 21.53
C GLU A 243 6.37 18.08 20.49
N GLN A 244 6.18 19.08 19.62
CA GLN A 244 5.21 19.03 18.54
C GLN A 244 5.54 17.97 17.49
N ALA A 245 6.82 17.65 17.29
CA ALA A 245 7.23 16.54 16.46
C ALA A 245 6.77 15.20 17.04
N CYS A 246 6.91 15.01 18.36
CA CYS A 246 6.47 13.81 19.05
C CYS A 246 4.95 13.64 19.05
N GLU A 247 4.18 14.72 19.18
CA GLU A 247 2.71 14.69 18.99
C GLU A 247 2.34 14.24 17.57
N ASP A 248 3.06 14.73 16.55
CA ASP A 248 2.85 14.34 15.16
C ASP A 248 3.20 12.87 14.92
N PHE A 249 4.30 12.37 15.50
CA PHE A 249 4.65 10.96 15.41
C PHE A 249 3.63 10.07 16.11
N GLU A 250 3.11 10.48 17.27
CA GLU A 250 2.04 9.77 17.97
C GLU A 250 0.79 9.70 17.09
N LYS A 251 0.40 10.83 16.49
CA LYS A 251 -0.76 10.86 15.60
C LYS A 251 -0.58 9.97 14.38
N ALA A 252 0.62 9.94 13.79
CA ALA A 252 0.93 9.03 12.71
C ALA A 252 0.77 7.57 13.15
N ILE A 253 1.25 7.21 14.35
CA ILE A 253 1.12 5.86 14.92
C ILE A 253 -0.35 5.49 15.16
N GLU A 254 -1.14 6.37 15.75
CA GLU A 254 -2.59 6.19 15.94
C GLU A 254 -3.31 5.92 14.62
N LEU A 255 -2.90 6.61 13.55
CA LEU A 255 -3.42 6.44 12.20
C LEU A 255 -2.81 5.23 11.46
N GLY A 256 -2.06 4.38 12.15
CA GLY A 256 -1.51 3.13 11.61
C GLY A 256 -0.19 3.29 10.86
N PHE A 257 0.63 4.29 11.21
CA PHE A 257 2.00 4.41 10.70
C PHE A 257 2.95 3.63 11.61
N SER A 258 3.05 2.33 11.34
CA SER A 258 3.72 1.36 12.23
C SER A 258 5.24 1.39 12.17
N ILE A 259 5.86 2.00 11.16
CA ILE A 259 7.34 2.09 11.07
C ILE A 259 7.95 2.94 12.21
N LEU A 260 7.20 3.87 12.80
CA LEU A 260 7.72 4.76 13.85
C LEU A 260 7.93 4.09 15.20
N ARG A 261 7.26 2.97 15.49
CA ARG A 261 7.18 2.43 16.85
C ARG A 261 8.54 2.19 17.52
N ILE A 262 9.56 1.76 16.77
CA ILE A 262 10.90 1.49 17.32
C ILE A 262 11.79 2.74 17.33
N ALA A 263 11.78 3.52 16.24
CA ALA A 263 12.66 4.69 16.11
C ALA A 263 12.20 5.86 17.01
N GLU A 264 10.89 6.02 17.19
CA GLU A 264 10.30 7.14 17.92
C GLU A 264 10.07 6.83 19.39
N GLN A 265 9.93 5.55 19.80
CA GLN A 265 9.99 5.21 21.24
C GLN A 265 11.25 5.75 21.89
N LYS A 266 12.38 5.76 21.16
CA LYS A 266 13.66 6.30 21.65
C LYS A 266 13.76 7.82 21.49
N ARG A 267 13.23 8.41 20.42
CA ARG A 267 13.30 9.87 20.17
C ARG A 267 12.33 10.66 21.04
N CYS A 268 11.18 10.09 21.34
CA CYS A 268 10.07 10.69 22.07
C CYS A 268 9.86 10.05 23.45
N GLU A 269 10.81 9.25 23.95
CA GLU A 269 10.71 8.56 25.24
C GLU A 269 10.35 9.51 26.38
N ASN A 270 11.00 10.69 26.41
CA ASN A 270 10.80 11.70 27.45
C ASN A 270 9.51 12.52 27.28
N PHE A 271 8.81 12.37 26.15
CA PHE A 271 7.60 13.11 25.82
C PHE A 271 6.35 12.24 25.97
N TRP A 272 6.38 11.00 25.46
CA TRP A 272 5.29 10.05 25.62
C TRP A 272 5.24 9.41 27.01
N VAL A 273 6.32 9.53 27.79
CA VAL A 273 6.34 9.22 29.22
C VAL A 273 6.18 10.52 30.01
N LYS A 274 4.99 11.13 29.95
CA LYS A 274 4.50 12.14 30.90
C LYS A 274 3.00 11.88 31.08
N THR A 275 2.40 11.67 32.23
CA THR A 275 2.76 11.71 33.66
C THR A 275 1.63 10.91 34.33
N GLU A 276 1.92 10.06 35.32
CA GLU A 276 0.89 9.64 36.29
C GLU A 276 0.32 10.85 37.04
#